data_AF-A0A382RTW9-F1
#
_entry.id   AF-A0A382RTW9-F1
#
_cell.length_a   1.000
_cell.length_b   1.000
_cell.length_c   1.000
_cell.angle_alpha   90.00
_cell.angle_beta   90.00
_cell.angle_gamma   90.00
#
_symmetry.space_group_name_H-M   'P 1'
#
loop_
_entity.id
_entity.type
_entity.pdbx_description
1 polymer ?
#
loop_
_entity_poly.entity_id
_entity_poly.type
_entity_poly.pdbx_seq_one_letter_code
_entity_poly.pdbx_strand_id
1 'polypeptide(L)'
;MITDIEITKPEPITLGGKIETFKSGTDVLLTIEALEAGNPILVTELYSNGLSLLRELHSHLSRKLPKKSFQEQREYRSEYHKLSNLILIKIVDQKLAVKKAPSIGWLERFYPETNNFLLSFPQVQGLNSSWQWYQNGLSIPVLRNKVHPYYGTYFPTRFEHLQLFDNWLKRYDGAKKSAIEVGIGCGVLALQMVQNGFHKVFGTDINPNAIVGLAEFMGDTT
;
A
#
# COMPACT_ATOMS: atom_id res chain seq x y z
N MET A 1 -18.33 19.15 -10.77
CA MET A 1 -18.82 18.17 -9.79
C MET A 1 -18.01 16.91 -9.99
N ILE A 2 -17.01 16.69 -9.15
CA ILE A 2 -16.42 15.36 -9.02
C ILE A 2 -17.52 14.54 -8.35
N THR A 3 -18.09 13.57 -9.08
CA THR A 3 -18.91 12.49 -8.52
C THR A 3 -18.23 11.92 -7.28
N ASP A 4 -18.96 11.46 -6.28
CA ASP A 4 -18.36 10.83 -5.09
C ASP A 4 -17.38 9.72 -5.53
N ILE A 5 -16.07 10.04 -5.54
CA ILE A 5 -15.03 9.12 -5.95
C ILE A 5 -14.85 8.14 -4.79
N GLU A 6 -15.21 6.89 -5.00
CA GLU A 6 -15.01 5.85 -4.02
C GLU A 6 -13.53 5.49 -3.92
N ILE A 7 -12.96 5.63 -2.73
CA ILE A 7 -11.56 5.32 -2.43
C ILE A 7 -11.38 3.80 -2.35
N THR A 8 -10.36 3.28 -3.01
CA THR A 8 -9.94 1.89 -2.91
C THR A 8 -9.21 1.65 -1.58
N LYS A 9 -9.73 0.73 -0.76
CA LYS A 9 -9.14 0.33 0.53
C LYS A 9 -9.28 -1.19 0.72
N PRO A 10 -8.54 -1.82 1.65
CA PRO A 10 -8.76 -3.22 1.98
C PRO A 10 -10.19 -3.45 2.49
N GLU A 11 -10.79 -4.57 2.12
CA GLU A 11 -12.12 -4.92 2.61
C GLU A 11 -12.05 -5.66 3.94
N PRO A 12 -12.87 -5.28 4.95
CA PRO A 12 -13.00 -6.02 6.19
C PRO A 12 -13.35 -7.49 5.96
N ILE A 13 -12.61 -8.40 6.60
CA ILE A 13 -12.88 -9.83 6.53
C ILE A 13 -13.81 -10.21 7.70
N THR A 14 -14.95 -10.81 7.38
CA THR A 14 -15.85 -11.44 8.34
C THR A 14 -15.63 -12.94 8.37
N LEU A 15 -15.40 -13.51 9.56
CA LEU A 15 -15.30 -14.96 9.73
C LEU A 15 -16.46 -15.49 10.58
N GLY A 16 -17.04 -16.59 10.14
CA GLY A 16 -17.99 -17.37 10.91
C GLY A 16 -17.28 -18.48 11.67
N GLY A 17 -17.33 -18.47 13.01
CA GLY A 17 -16.85 -19.57 13.85
C GLY A 17 -15.52 -19.33 14.58
N LYS A 18 -14.99 -20.39 15.18
CA LYS A 18 -13.70 -20.37 15.89
C LYS A 18 -12.55 -20.37 14.89
N ILE A 19 -11.57 -19.50 15.12
CA ILE A 19 -10.37 -19.36 14.29
C ILE A 19 -9.18 -19.83 15.12
N GLU A 20 -8.29 -20.58 14.50
CA GLU A 20 -7.03 -20.97 15.13
C GLU A 20 -6.17 -19.73 15.41
N THR A 21 -5.52 -19.69 16.57
CA THR A 21 -4.76 -18.53 17.01
C THR A 21 -3.26 -18.79 17.02
N PHE A 22 -2.48 -17.82 16.56
CA PHE A 22 -1.03 -17.88 16.59
C PHE A 22 -0.45 -16.87 17.60
N LYS A 23 0.38 -17.39 18.52
CA LYS A 23 1.05 -16.64 19.57
C LYS A 23 2.45 -17.21 19.84
N SER A 24 3.20 -16.61 20.77
CA SER A 24 4.53 -17.13 21.10
C SER A 24 4.42 -18.56 21.66
N GLY A 25 5.22 -19.48 21.11
CA GLY A 25 5.20 -20.90 21.50
C GLY A 25 4.18 -21.78 20.76
N THR A 26 3.37 -21.23 19.85
CA THR A 26 2.54 -22.06 18.95
C THR A 26 3.42 -22.89 18.01
N ASP A 27 3.01 -24.12 17.71
CA ASP A 27 3.70 -24.97 16.74
C ASP A 27 3.59 -24.38 15.32
N VAL A 28 4.73 -23.97 14.77
CA VAL A 28 4.81 -23.33 13.46
C VAL A 28 4.48 -24.29 12.32
N LEU A 29 4.87 -25.56 12.44
CA LEU A 29 4.67 -26.54 11.37
C LEU A 29 3.18 -26.84 11.22
N LEU A 30 2.49 -27.12 12.33
CA LEU A 30 1.04 -27.32 12.34
C LEU A 30 0.29 -26.07 11.83
N THR A 31 0.77 -24.88 12.18
CA THR A 31 0.19 -23.62 11.69
C THR A 31 0.32 -23.50 10.17
N ILE A 32 1.47 -23.87 9.61
CA ILE A 32 1.70 -23.83 8.15
C ILE A 32 0.83 -24.88 7.44
N GLU A 33 0.69 -26.08 8.00
CA GLU A 33 -0.21 -27.11 7.45
C GLU A 33 -1.66 -26.63 7.44
N ALA A 34 -2.12 -25.95 8.50
CA ALA A 34 -3.45 -25.34 8.54
C ALA A 34 -3.62 -24.26 7.46
N LEU A 35 -2.62 -23.39 7.26
CA LEU A 35 -2.63 -22.40 6.16
C LEU A 35 -2.73 -23.08 4.79
N GLU A 36 -1.93 -24.14 4.54
CA GLU A 36 -1.96 -24.91 3.29
C GLU A 36 -3.32 -25.60 3.07
N ALA A 37 -4.00 -26.01 4.14
CA ALA A 37 -5.38 -26.53 4.11
C ALA A 37 -6.44 -25.44 3.86
N GLY A 38 -6.06 -24.16 3.82
CA GLY A 38 -6.97 -23.03 3.60
C GLY A 38 -7.57 -22.45 4.87
N ASN A 39 -7.11 -22.86 6.05
CA ASN A 39 -7.63 -22.38 7.32
C ASN A 39 -6.97 -21.04 7.69
N PRO A 40 -7.76 -19.99 8.00
CA PRO A 40 -7.21 -18.73 8.45
C PRO A 40 -6.62 -18.84 9.86
N ILE A 41 -5.55 -18.10 10.10
CA ILE A 41 -4.84 -18.06 11.38
C ILE A 41 -4.88 -16.63 11.95
N LEU A 42 -5.37 -16.47 13.18
CA LEU A 42 -5.48 -15.18 13.85
C LEU A 42 -4.27 -14.90 14.76
N VAL A 43 -3.57 -13.79 14.51
CA VAL A 43 -2.49 -13.30 15.39
C VAL A 43 -3.11 -12.52 16.56
N THR A 44 -2.81 -12.91 17.82
CA THR A 44 -3.52 -12.39 19.01
C THR A 44 -2.64 -11.71 20.07
N GLU A 45 -1.32 -11.91 20.08
CA GLU A 45 -0.48 -11.48 21.21
C GLU A 45 0.43 -10.27 20.88
N LEU A 46 1.45 -10.48 20.04
CA LEU A 46 2.41 -9.46 19.63
C LEU A 46 2.31 -9.25 18.11
N TYR A 47 2.49 -8.01 17.65
CA TYR A 47 2.61 -7.73 16.22
C TYR A 47 3.78 -8.50 15.58
N SER A 48 4.87 -8.69 16.32
CA SER A 48 6.03 -9.47 15.88
C SER A 48 5.72 -10.95 15.62
N ASN A 49 4.67 -11.52 16.19
CA ASN A 49 4.29 -12.91 15.94
C ASN A 49 3.80 -13.10 14.49
N GLY A 50 3.05 -12.13 13.95
CA GLY A 50 2.64 -12.16 12.54
C GLY A 50 3.82 -11.99 11.58
N LEU A 51 4.79 -11.13 11.93
CA LEU A 51 6.04 -10.99 11.18
C LEU A 51 6.83 -12.30 11.14
N SER A 52 6.96 -12.97 12.30
CA SER A 52 7.62 -14.26 12.40
C SER A 52 6.90 -15.32 11.56
N LEU A 53 5.57 -15.43 11.65
CA LEU A 53 4.80 -16.41 10.88
C LEU A 53 4.95 -16.20 9.37
N LEU A 54 4.91 -14.95 8.88
CA LEU A 54 5.18 -14.65 7.47
C LEU A 54 6.58 -15.08 7.03
N ARG A 55 7.58 -14.86 7.87
CA ARG A 55 8.96 -15.28 7.60
C ARG A 55 9.10 -16.80 7.55
N GLU A 56 8.46 -17.51 8.48
CA GLU A 56 8.48 -18.98 8.48
C GLU A 56 7.74 -19.55 7.26
N LEU A 57 6.57 -18.98 6.90
CA LEU A 57 5.85 -19.32 5.67
C LEU A 57 6.71 -19.10 4.42
N HIS A 58 7.40 -17.95 4.34
CA HIS A 58 8.32 -17.65 3.24
C HIS A 58 9.44 -18.70 3.13
N SER A 59 10.03 -19.08 4.26
CA SER A 59 11.11 -20.07 4.37
C SER A 59 10.64 -21.46 3.95
N HIS A 60 9.47 -21.89 4.44
CA HIS A 60 8.82 -23.15 4.07
C HIS A 60 8.55 -23.24 2.57
N LEU A 61 7.86 -22.25 1.99
CA LEU A 61 7.55 -22.25 0.57
C LEU A 61 8.80 -22.14 -0.31
N SER A 62 9.84 -21.44 0.14
CA SER A 62 11.10 -21.34 -0.61
C SER A 62 11.87 -22.66 -0.66
N ARG A 63 11.67 -23.56 0.29
CA ARG A 63 12.22 -24.92 0.25
C ARG A 63 11.36 -25.87 -0.58
N LYS A 64 10.03 -25.69 -0.53
CA LYS A 64 9.05 -26.53 -1.23
C LYS A 64 8.95 -26.24 -2.73
N LEU A 65 9.06 -24.96 -3.12
CA LEU A 65 8.87 -24.51 -4.49
C LEU A 65 10.19 -23.98 -5.08
N PRO A 66 10.60 -24.47 -6.27
CA PRO A 66 11.73 -23.89 -6.99
C PRO A 66 11.42 -22.45 -7.42
N LYS A 67 12.46 -21.65 -7.71
CA LYS A 67 12.34 -20.23 -8.09
C LYS A 67 13.33 -19.83 -9.19
N LYS A 68 13.79 -20.79 -10.01
CA LYS A 68 14.84 -20.57 -11.01
C LYS A 68 14.28 -19.97 -12.29
N SER A 69 13.10 -20.42 -12.73
CA SER A 69 12.43 -19.88 -13.91
C SER A 69 11.40 -18.78 -13.58
N PHE A 70 11.01 -18.00 -14.57
CA PHE A 70 9.94 -17.01 -14.41
C PHE A 70 8.59 -17.65 -14.06
N GLN A 71 8.34 -18.87 -14.54
CA GLN A 71 7.10 -19.60 -14.25
C GLN A 71 7.08 -20.03 -12.79
N GLU A 72 8.16 -20.64 -12.32
CA GLU A 72 8.35 -21.05 -10.93
C GLU A 72 8.27 -19.87 -9.96
N GLN A 73 8.85 -18.71 -10.31
CA GLN A 73 8.72 -17.50 -9.50
C GLN A 73 7.26 -16.99 -9.40
N ARG A 74 6.47 -17.13 -10.47
CA ARG A 74 5.05 -16.76 -10.46
C ARG A 74 4.24 -17.70 -9.59
N GLU A 75 4.48 -19.01 -9.69
CA GLU A 75 3.85 -20.04 -8.86
C GLU A 75 4.14 -19.78 -7.38
N TYR A 76 5.42 -19.56 -7.03
CA TYR A 76 5.80 -19.19 -5.67
C TYR A 76 5.08 -17.93 -5.17
N ARG A 77 5.03 -16.86 -5.98
CA ARG A 77 4.36 -15.61 -5.60
C ARG A 77 2.86 -15.79 -5.42
N SER A 78 2.23 -16.59 -6.27
CA SER A 78 0.81 -16.91 -6.20
C SER A 78 0.50 -17.66 -4.90
N GLU A 79 1.25 -18.72 -4.60
CA GLU A 79 1.05 -19.51 -3.38
C GLU A 79 1.36 -18.69 -2.12
N TYR A 80 2.48 -17.96 -2.09
CA TYR A 80 2.79 -17.07 -0.98
C TYR A 80 1.71 -16.01 -0.77
N HIS A 81 1.21 -15.39 -1.84
CA HIS A 81 0.11 -14.42 -1.76
C HIS A 81 -1.16 -15.06 -1.17
N LYS A 82 -1.56 -16.22 -1.67
CA LYS A 82 -2.73 -16.95 -1.17
C LYS A 82 -2.61 -17.25 0.32
N LEU A 83 -1.51 -17.89 0.74
CA LEU A 83 -1.34 -18.36 2.12
C LEU A 83 -1.08 -17.22 3.10
N SER A 84 -0.30 -16.20 2.72
CA SER A 84 -0.05 -15.05 3.59
C SER A 84 -1.31 -14.23 3.86
N ASN A 85 -2.27 -14.19 2.93
CA ASN A 85 -3.54 -13.51 3.13
C ASN A 85 -4.52 -14.27 4.05
N LEU A 86 -4.22 -15.51 4.42
CA LEU A 86 -4.94 -16.26 5.45
C LEU A 86 -4.42 -15.97 6.88
N ILE A 87 -3.30 -15.25 7.01
CA ILE A 87 -2.81 -14.77 8.29
C ILE A 87 -3.52 -13.46 8.59
N LEU A 88 -4.38 -13.47 9.62
CA LEU A 88 -5.27 -12.38 9.95
C LEU A 88 -4.86 -11.68 11.24
N ILE A 89 -5.25 -10.43 11.34
CA ILE A 89 -5.11 -9.62 12.55
C ILE A 89 -6.39 -8.86 12.82
N LYS A 90 -6.78 -8.83 14.10
CA LYS A 90 -7.99 -8.13 14.53
C LYS A 90 -7.72 -6.64 14.70
N ILE A 91 -8.69 -5.84 14.27
CA ILE A 91 -8.73 -4.40 14.45
C ILE A 91 -9.94 -4.08 15.35
N VAL A 92 -9.69 -3.34 16.42
CA VAL A 92 -10.70 -2.85 17.35
C VAL A 92 -10.51 -1.35 17.54
N ASP A 93 -11.57 -0.57 17.41
CA ASP A 93 -11.54 0.90 17.48
C ASP A 93 -10.39 1.47 16.62
N GLN A 94 -10.33 0.99 15.36
CA GLN A 94 -9.36 1.35 14.33
C GLN A 94 -7.89 1.17 14.75
N LYS A 95 -7.63 0.31 15.75
CA LYS A 95 -6.30 -0.06 16.22
C LYS A 95 -6.07 -1.56 16.13
N LEU A 96 -4.83 -1.96 15.86
CA LEU A 96 -4.45 -3.37 15.86
C LEU A 96 -4.59 -3.95 17.27
N ALA A 97 -5.37 -5.01 17.43
CA ALA A 97 -5.66 -5.66 18.70
C ALA A 97 -4.55 -6.63 19.14
N VAL A 98 -3.29 -6.19 19.06
CA VAL A 98 -2.08 -6.91 19.50
C VAL A 98 -1.11 -5.92 20.15
N LYS A 99 -0.23 -6.40 21.02
CA LYS A 99 0.76 -5.55 21.70
C LYS A 99 1.90 -5.17 20.76
N LYS A 100 2.54 -4.02 21.06
CA LYS A 100 3.69 -3.46 20.29
C LYS A 100 3.39 -3.28 18.80
N ALA A 101 2.13 -3.00 18.46
CA ALA A 101 1.71 -2.69 17.11
C ALA A 101 2.07 -1.24 16.73
N PRO A 102 2.35 -0.97 15.44
CA PRO A 102 2.47 0.40 14.96
C PRO A 102 1.11 1.13 14.98
N SER A 103 1.14 2.46 15.04
CA SER A 103 -0.04 3.30 14.80
C SER A 103 -0.21 3.52 13.29
N ILE A 104 -1.42 3.32 12.78
CA ILE A 104 -1.75 3.37 11.35
C ILE A 104 -2.98 4.26 11.15
N GLY A 105 -2.77 5.54 10.81
CA GLY A 105 -3.87 6.51 10.70
C GLY A 105 -4.84 6.24 9.55
N TRP A 106 -4.46 5.42 8.55
CA TRP A 106 -5.41 4.96 7.54
C TRP A 106 -6.58 4.19 8.12
N LEU A 107 -6.41 3.47 9.24
CA LEU A 107 -7.51 2.70 9.84
C LEU A 107 -8.66 3.61 10.28
N GLU A 108 -8.34 4.76 10.89
CA GLU A 108 -9.34 5.76 11.31
C GLU A 108 -10.02 6.40 10.08
N ARG A 109 -9.26 6.70 9.03
CA ARG A 109 -9.80 7.32 7.81
C ARG A 109 -10.66 6.38 6.98
N PHE A 110 -10.30 5.10 6.90
CA PHE A 110 -10.91 4.11 6.02
C PHE A 110 -12.08 3.35 6.63
N TYR A 111 -12.14 3.29 7.96
CA TYR A 111 -13.14 2.51 8.67
C TYR A 111 -13.74 3.27 9.87
N PRO A 112 -14.19 4.53 9.71
CA PRO A 112 -14.68 5.34 10.83
C PRO A 112 -15.87 4.69 11.57
N GLU A 113 -16.70 3.95 10.85
CA GLU A 113 -17.91 3.31 11.40
C GLU A 113 -17.76 1.79 11.64
N THR A 114 -16.57 1.22 11.43
CA THR A 114 -16.34 -0.23 11.59
C THR A 114 -15.37 -0.50 12.73
N ASN A 115 -15.91 -0.73 13.92
CA ASN A 115 -15.11 -0.81 15.15
C ASN A 115 -14.53 -2.19 15.46
N ASN A 116 -14.93 -3.24 14.75
CA ASN A 116 -14.44 -4.59 15.00
C ASN A 116 -14.43 -5.41 13.71
N PHE A 117 -13.25 -5.69 13.19
CA PHE A 117 -13.06 -6.42 11.95
C PHE A 117 -11.69 -7.07 11.86
N LEU A 118 -11.47 -7.85 10.81
CA LEU A 118 -10.19 -8.47 10.50
C LEU A 118 -9.65 -7.92 9.19
N LEU A 119 -8.33 -7.80 9.09
CA LEU A 119 -7.61 -7.66 7.82
C LEU A 119 -6.52 -8.72 7.75
N SER A 120 -6.03 -9.00 6.54
CA SER A 120 -4.84 -9.82 6.39
C SER A 120 -3.61 -9.08 6.89
N PHE A 121 -2.64 -9.80 7.43
CA PHE A 121 -1.40 -9.23 7.92
C PHE A 121 -0.63 -8.49 6.81
N PRO A 122 -0.54 -9.02 5.56
CA PRO A 122 0.02 -8.26 4.43
C PRO A 122 -0.70 -6.94 4.13
N GLN A 123 -2.05 -6.90 4.20
CA GLN A 123 -2.81 -5.65 4.03
C GLN A 123 -2.43 -4.63 5.11
N VAL A 124 -2.33 -5.06 6.36
CA VAL A 124 -1.90 -4.20 7.48
C VAL A 124 -0.47 -3.69 7.29
N GLN A 125 0.46 -4.51 6.80
CA GLN A 125 1.81 -4.05 6.46
C GLN A 125 1.80 -2.99 5.35
N GLY A 126 0.94 -3.15 4.33
CA GLY A 126 0.75 -2.16 3.27
C GLY A 126 0.18 -0.84 3.77
N LEU A 127 -0.84 -0.90 4.64
CA LEU A 127 -1.42 0.27 5.30
C LEU A 127 -0.37 0.98 6.16
N ASN A 128 0.37 0.25 7.00
CA ASN A 128 1.43 0.86 7.81
C ASN A 128 2.50 1.55 6.94
N SER A 129 3.00 0.85 5.92
CA SER A 129 4.09 1.38 5.07
C SER A 129 3.65 2.65 4.33
N SER A 130 2.47 2.63 3.72
CA SER A 130 1.92 3.82 3.05
C SER A 130 1.64 4.97 4.01
N TRP A 131 1.18 4.69 5.24
CA TRP A 131 0.95 5.72 6.26
C TRP A 131 2.26 6.43 6.62
N GLN A 132 3.36 5.69 6.75
CA GLN A 132 4.68 6.28 7.00
C GLN A 132 5.12 7.21 5.85
N TRP A 133 4.87 6.83 4.59
CA TRP A 133 5.18 7.70 3.45
C TRP A 133 4.29 8.94 3.41
N TYR A 134 3.00 8.77 3.66
CA TYR A 134 2.04 9.86 3.69
C TYR A 134 2.36 10.86 4.81
N GLN A 135 2.73 10.41 6.01
CA GLN A 135 3.08 11.31 7.12
C GLN A 135 4.43 12.01 6.90
N ASN A 136 5.47 11.28 6.48
CA ASN A 136 6.82 11.83 6.42
C ASN A 136 7.10 12.63 5.13
N GLY A 137 6.34 12.31 4.07
CA GLY A 137 6.57 12.80 2.72
C GLY A 137 7.84 12.24 2.08
N LEU A 138 7.86 12.20 0.76
CA LEU A 138 8.99 11.78 -0.07
C LEU A 138 9.67 12.99 -0.68
N SER A 139 10.98 13.12 -0.47
CA SER A 139 11.79 14.11 -1.18
C SER A 139 12.15 13.59 -2.56
N ILE A 140 11.78 14.33 -3.60
CA ILE A 140 12.08 13.99 -5.00
C ILE A 140 13.05 15.05 -5.54
N PRO A 141 14.24 14.68 -6.05
CA PRO A 141 15.31 15.64 -6.39
C PRO A 141 14.92 16.77 -7.35
N VAL A 142 13.94 16.54 -8.22
CA VAL A 142 13.46 17.51 -9.23
C VAL A 142 12.28 18.36 -8.74
N LEU A 143 11.78 18.12 -7.52
CA LEU A 143 10.71 18.89 -6.89
C LEU A 143 11.25 19.72 -5.73
N ARG A 144 10.56 20.83 -5.42
CA ARG A 144 10.92 21.71 -4.30
C ARG A 144 10.30 21.23 -2.98
N ASN A 145 9.08 20.71 -3.06
CA ASN A 145 8.31 20.24 -1.92
C ASN A 145 8.32 18.72 -1.88
N LYS A 146 8.16 18.17 -0.67
CA LYS A 146 7.90 16.74 -0.50
C LYS A 146 6.54 16.39 -1.10
N VAL A 147 6.45 15.19 -1.65
CA VAL A 147 5.19 14.60 -2.10
C VAL A 147 4.69 13.64 -1.04
N HIS A 148 3.38 13.67 -0.75
CA HIS A 148 2.76 12.85 0.29
C HIS A 148 1.80 11.86 -0.37
N PRO A 149 2.29 10.72 -0.90
CA PRO A 149 1.47 9.78 -1.66
C PRO A 149 0.38 9.19 -0.77
N TYR A 150 -0.85 9.21 -1.26
CA TYR A 150 -1.99 8.57 -0.60
C TYR A 150 -1.88 7.05 -0.70
N TYR A 151 -2.63 6.32 0.14
CA TYR A 151 -2.69 4.87 0.10
C TYR A 151 -2.95 4.34 -1.32
N GLY A 152 -2.19 3.33 -1.74
CA GLY A 152 -2.36 2.67 -3.04
C GLY A 152 -1.92 3.49 -4.26
N THR A 153 -1.41 4.71 -4.08
CA THR A 153 -0.93 5.54 -5.20
C THR A 153 0.50 5.18 -5.59
N TYR A 154 0.81 5.25 -6.88
CA TYR A 154 2.17 5.08 -7.36
C TYR A 154 3.03 6.29 -6.97
N PHE A 155 4.22 6.03 -6.45
CA PHE A 155 5.26 7.05 -6.29
C PHE A 155 6.64 6.48 -6.72
N PRO A 156 7.50 7.30 -7.34
CA PRO A 156 8.79 6.85 -7.84
C PRO A 156 9.79 6.64 -6.71
N THR A 157 10.55 5.54 -6.78
CA THR A 157 11.70 5.25 -5.89
C THR A 157 13.04 5.27 -6.64
N ARG A 158 12.98 5.48 -7.97
CA ARG A 158 14.10 5.71 -8.88
C ARG A 158 13.84 7.03 -9.60
N PHE A 159 14.85 7.85 -9.84
CA PHE A 159 14.65 9.26 -10.21
C PHE A 159 15.27 9.68 -11.54
N GLU A 160 15.97 8.78 -12.24
CA GLU A 160 16.71 9.07 -13.46
C GLU A 160 15.79 9.57 -14.58
N HIS A 161 14.64 8.93 -14.74
CA HIS A 161 13.62 9.34 -15.72
C HIS A 161 13.02 10.71 -15.40
N LEU A 162 12.92 11.07 -14.11
CA LEU A 162 12.43 12.38 -13.70
C LEU A 162 13.46 13.48 -14.00
N GLN A 163 14.74 13.22 -13.72
CA GLN A 163 15.82 14.15 -14.07
C GLN A 163 15.92 14.37 -15.59
N LEU A 164 15.73 13.31 -16.38
CA LEU A 164 15.66 13.42 -17.84
C LEU A 164 14.50 14.34 -18.27
N PHE A 165 13.32 14.14 -17.68
CA PHE A 165 12.14 14.94 -17.99
C PHE A 165 12.30 16.41 -17.58
N ASP A 166 12.79 16.70 -16.37
CA ASP A 166 13.07 18.06 -15.91
C ASP A 166 14.09 18.77 -16.81
N ASN A 167 15.16 18.08 -17.21
CA ASN A 167 16.15 18.62 -18.15
C ASN A 167 15.57 18.92 -19.54
N TRP A 168 14.58 18.13 -19.97
CA TRP A 168 13.85 18.41 -21.21
C TRP A 168 12.92 19.62 -21.03
N LEU A 169 12.16 19.69 -19.93
CA LEU A 169 11.24 20.80 -19.63
C LEU A 169 11.94 22.17 -19.56
N LYS A 170 13.17 22.21 -19.02
CA LYS A 170 13.99 23.44 -18.97
C LYS A 170 14.36 24.00 -20.34
N ARG A 171 14.41 23.14 -21.38
CA ARG A 171 14.74 23.53 -22.75
C ARG A 171 13.51 23.61 -23.66
N TYR A 172 12.34 23.20 -23.16
CA TYR A 172 11.10 23.24 -23.91
C TYR A 172 10.66 24.69 -24.14
N ASP A 173 10.63 25.09 -25.41
CA ASP A 173 10.28 26.43 -25.91
C ASP A 173 8.86 26.50 -26.51
N GLY A 174 8.15 25.38 -26.53
CA GLY A 174 6.76 25.30 -26.97
C GLY A 174 5.78 25.98 -26.01
N ALA A 175 4.52 26.05 -26.43
CA ALA A 175 3.46 26.68 -25.63
C ALA A 175 3.17 25.90 -24.34
N LYS A 176 3.21 26.59 -23.20
CA LYS A 176 2.97 26.01 -21.87
C LYS A 176 1.55 26.29 -21.33
N LYS A 177 0.56 26.39 -22.22
CA LYS A 177 -0.83 26.74 -21.85
C LYS A 177 -1.53 25.62 -21.09
N SER A 178 -1.35 24.37 -21.50
CA SER A 178 -1.95 23.21 -20.86
C SER A 178 -1.21 21.92 -21.20
N ALA A 179 -1.23 20.94 -20.30
CA ALA A 179 -0.80 19.57 -20.55
C ALA A 179 -1.84 18.57 -20.01
N ILE A 180 -1.79 17.33 -20.51
CA ILE A 180 -2.54 16.19 -19.98
C ILE A 180 -1.54 15.15 -19.51
N GLU A 181 -1.72 14.66 -18.29
CA GLU A 181 -0.96 13.55 -17.73
C GLU A 181 -1.88 12.36 -17.49
N VAL A 182 -1.52 11.22 -18.09
CA VAL A 182 -2.26 9.96 -17.97
C VAL A 182 -1.51 9.05 -17.02
N GLY A 183 -2.16 8.65 -15.92
CA GLY A 183 -1.51 7.96 -14.81
C GLY A 183 -0.82 8.93 -13.86
N ILE A 184 -1.57 9.90 -13.33
CA ILE A 184 -1.06 11.01 -12.49
C ILE A 184 -0.31 10.51 -11.24
N GLY A 185 -0.67 9.33 -10.70
CA GLY A 185 -0.10 8.81 -9.47
C GLY A 185 -0.13 9.84 -8.33
N CYS A 186 1.01 10.08 -7.68
CA CYS A 186 1.14 11.14 -6.67
C CYS A 186 1.48 12.54 -7.24
N GLY A 187 1.35 12.75 -8.55
CA GLY A 187 1.43 14.07 -9.20
C GLY A 187 2.84 14.56 -9.56
N VAL A 188 3.85 13.69 -9.58
CA VAL A 188 5.26 14.10 -9.72
C VAL A 188 5.56 14.80 -11.04
N LEU A 189 5.03 14.32 -12.18
CA LEU A 189 5.28 14.96 -13.48
C LEU A 189 4.47 16.24 -13.62
N ALA A 190 3.22 16.26 -13.15
CA ALA A 190 2.37 17.44 -13.11
C ALA A 190 3.02 18.57 -12.32
N LEU A 191 3.54 18.26 -11.12
CA LEU A 191 4.25 19.23 -10.30
C LEU A 191 5.51 19.74 -11.01
N GLN A 192 6.29 18.88 -11.69
CA GLN A 192 7.43 19.33 -12.51
C GLN A 192 7.01 20.25 -13.67
N MET A 193 5.91 19.95 -14.36
CA MET A 193 5.38 20.77 -15.43
C MET A 193 4.95 22.15 -14.91
N VAL A 194 4.20 22.19 -13.80
CA VAL A 194 3.79 23.45 -13.15
C VAL A 194 5.01 24.26 -12.72
N GLN A 195 6.01 23.62 -12.09
CA GLN A 195 7.26 24.27 -11.71
C GLN A 195 8.05 24.83 -12.90
N ASN A 196 7.91 24.22 -14.08
CA ASN A 196 8.53 24.66 -15.33
C ASN A 196 7.62 25.60 -16.16
N GLY A 197 6.54 26.13 -15.56
CA GLY A 197 5.74 27.22 -16.13
C GLY A 197 4.52 26.78 -16.94
N PHE A 198 4.09 25.52 -16.84
CA PHE A 198 2.80 25.11 -17.40
C PHE A 198 1.65 25.73 -16.61
N HIS A 199 0.73 26.42 -17.29
CA HIS A 199 -0.38 27.11 -16.64
C HIS A 199 -1.45 26.16 -16.11
N LYS A 200 -1.69 25.04 -16.81
CA LYS A 200 -2.67 24.02 -16.42
C LYS A 200 -2.13 22.63 -16.72
N VAL A 201 -2.34 21.69 -15.81
CA VAL A 201 -2.10 20.27 -16.05
C VAL A 201 -3.35 19.50 -15.67
N PHE A 202 -3.90 18.73 -16.61
CA PHE A 202 -5.04 17.87 -16.37
C PHE A 202 -4.54 16.44 -16.12
N GLY A 203 -4.66 15.99 -14.88
CA GLY A 203 -4.31 14.63 -14.50
C GLY A 203 -5.47 13.66 -14.64
N THR A 204 -5.22 12.46 -15.16
CA THR A 204 -6.15 11.33 -15.14
C THR A 204 -5.50 10.11 -14.52
N ASP A 205 -6.28 9.26 -13.88
CA ASP A 205 -5.81 7.98 -13.34
C ASP A 205 -6.98 7.00 -13.25
N ILE A 206 -6.67 5.71 -13.38
CA ILE A 206 -7.64 4.63 -13.14
C ILE A 206 -7.79 4.36 -11.65
N ASN A 207 -6.79 4.74 -10.84
CA ASN A 207 -6.81 4.59 -9.41
C ASN A 207 -7.49 5.82 -8.77
N PRO A 208 -8.68 5.67 -8.17
CA PRO A 208 -9.39 6.78 -7.55
C PRO A 208 -8.57 7.47 -6.44
N ASN A 209 -7.73 6.71 -5.74
CA ASN A 209 -6.90 7.23 -4.65
C ASN A 209 -5.84 8.23 -5.14
N ALA A 210 -5.40 8.14 -6.39
CA ALA A 210 -4.47 9.09 -6.97
C ALA A 210 -5.13 10.47 -7.13
N ILE A 211 -6.39 10.48 -7.59
CA ILE A 211 -7.18 11.70 -7.78
C ILE A 211 -7.53 12.32 -6.42
N VAL A 212 -8.12 11.54 -5.51
CA VAL A 212 -8.50 12.01 -4.17
C VAL A 212 -7.26 12.46 -3.39
N GLY A 213 -6.22 11.65 -3.40
CA GLY A 213 -4.98 11.92 -2.68
C GLY A 213 -4.26 13.17 -3.16
N LEU A 214 -4.15 13.37 -4.48
CA LEU A 214 -3.52 14.56 -5.03
C LEU A 214 -4.37 15.81 -4.79
N ALA A 215 -5.69 15.71 -4.91
CA ALA A 215 -6.60 16.82 -4.58
C ALA A 215 -6.46 17.23 -3.10
N GLU A 216 -6.42 16.26 -2.18
CA GLU A 216 -6.19 16.52 -0.75
C GLU A 216 -4.81 17.16 -0.52
N PHE A 217 -3.76 16.67 -1.18
CA PHE A 217 -2.40 17.20 -1.05
C PHE A 217 -2.28 18.65 -1.55
N MET A 218 -2.97 18.99 -2.65
CA MET A 218 -2.99 20.36 -3.17
C MET A 218 -3.81 21.30 -2.30
N GLY A 219 -4.82 20.79 -1.59
CA GLY A 219 -5.74 21.62 -0.80
C GLY A 219 -6.43 22.67 -1.67
N ASP A 220 -6.67 23.87 -1.11
CA ASP A 220 -7.32 24.98 -1.81
C ASP A 220 -6.39 25.76 -2.77
N THR A 221 -5.23 25.21 -3.14
CA THR A 221 -4.37 25.87 -4.13
C THR A 221 -4.96 25.74 -5.53
N THR A 222 -5.83 26.69 -5.89
CA THR A 222 -6.27 27.00 -7.26
C THR A 222 -5.18 27.68 -8.07
#